data_AF-A0A812I629-F1
#
_entry.id   AF-A0A812I629-F1
#
_cell.length_a   1.000
_cell.length_b   1.000
_cell.length_c   1.000
_cell.angle_alpha   90.00
_cell.angle_beta   90.00
_cell.angle_gamma   90.00
#
_symmetry.space_group_name_H-M   'P 1'
#
loop_
_entity.id
_entity.type
_entity.pdbx_description
1 polymer ?
#
loop_
_entity_poly.entity_id
_entity_poly.type
_entity_poly.pdbx_seq_one_letter_code
_entity_poly.pdbx_strand_id
1 'polypeptide(L)'
;MLWLKDATLQAQLHSVIQADQAEVLVASSGEHGSQLASTHQDDPNASLAHEATSDIAARQQRELESLRSQLASRIASSKEAEILHSQRLESMQTELANTASLLNEARVTKGQVAGELASRIVMLEEAETRHKGSMESMEKELAYTYSMLEAAEAANQKVAAELASRLAVHEDAKTMHKQRLESMEKELETMTALLSEAEAAKQQMTSELVSMNASQDADTQHRQRLEKELASTGELLTEVLAEADAEKSKIAGELASKIALHEEAETWHAHTLESVQRELASMTALLNESEEAKESISAELNSLRDATYTANTLLALSRQHYHQVLLSQLPLIPPQATVISRDLAWDEPKNKALTEMFHASMVKHRVSSRSGCWCSAPRVSVTRICELFHADKQQEYEQARRARCARGANDCTRIHGMTAMKCEVPPYWKDMNEYLLYHGTSFRKAEGILRTGFDPQRGGDMTGSLFGKGTYFAQNASKSDFYTTCSECASDNFKECRHAQGERCILVARVLLGESFVETALTVDTKHWIKAPDQPDGTPHDSVTGACRADGGVVDHMEFVVFKESRMHVQFQIFYAHVASCNCSNCIHRRRQ
;
A
#
# COMPACT_ATOMS: atom_id res chain seq x y z
N MET A 1 -20.46 56.77 -29.09
CA MET A 1 -21.90 56.45 -28.84
C MET A 1 -22.38 56.75 -27.41
N LEU A 2 -21.52 56.93 -26.41
CA LEU A 2 -21.93 57.25 -25.02
C LEU A 2 -22.32 58.73 -24.79
N TRP A 3 -21.97 59.63 -25.70
CA TRP A 3 -22.28 61.07 -25.61
C TRP A 3 -23.76 61.43 -25.86
N LEU A 4 -24.52 60.54 -26.50
CA LEU A 4 -25.95 60.75 -26.82
C LEU A 4 -26.90 60.49 -25.63
N LYS A 5 -26.39 60.25 -24.42
CA LYS A 5 -27.20 59.88 -23.25
C LYS A 5 -27.22 60.91 -22.11
N ASP A 6 -26.47 62.00 -22.20
CA ASP A 6 -26.60 63.08 -21.21
C ASP A 6 -27.82 63.94 -21.54
N ALA A 7 -28.97 63.48 -21.05
CA ALA A 7 -30.27 64.12 -21.27
C ALA A 7 -30.30 65.59 -20.82
N THR A 8 -29.48 65.94 -19.84
CA THR A 8 -29.37 67.30 -19.28
C THR A 8 -28.77 68.26 -20.31
N LEU A 9 -27.71 67.83 -20.99
CA LEU A 9 -27.01 68.65 -21.97
C LEU A 9 -27.78 68.73 -23.29
N GLN A 10 -28.45 67.63 -23.68
CA GLN A 10 -29.40 67.64 -24.79
C GLN A 10 -30.55 68.62 -24.52
N ALA A 11 -31.14 68.60 -23.32
CA ALA A 11 -32.22 69.51 -22.96
C ALA A 11 -31.77 70.98 -22.98
N GLN A 12 -30.57 71.29 -22.49
CA GLN A 12 -30.01 72.65 -22.52
C GLN A 12 -29.72 73.12 -23.95
N LEU A 13 -29.14 72.27 -24.81
CA LEU A 13 -28.89 72.63 -26.20
C LEU A 13 -30.19 72.81 -26.98
N HIS A 14 -31.18 71.95 -26.72
CA HIS A 14 -32.49 72.02 -27.36
C HIS A 14 -33.26 73.27 -26.91
N SER A 15 -33.13 73.71 -25.65
CA SER A 15 -33.77 74.95 -25.19
C SER A 15 -33.14 76.19 -25.81
N VAL A 16 -31.81 76.20 -26.02
CA VAL A 16 -31.12 77.30 -26.71
C VAL A 16 -31.55 77.37 -28.18
N ILE A 17 -31.62 76.22 -28.88
CA ILE A 17 -32.07 76.17 -30.28
C ILE A 17 -33.55 76.58 -30.41
N GLN A 18 -34.40 76.19 -29.46
CA GLN A 18 -35.81 76.59 -29.46
C GLN A 18 -36.00 78.09 -29.17
N ALA A 19 -35.16 78.69 -28.33
CA ALA A 19 -35.18 80.14 -28.09
C ALA A 19 -34.79 80.92 -29.37
N ASP A 20 -33.77 80.45 -30.09
CA ASP A 20 -33.29 81.06 -31.34
C ASP A 20 -34.33 80.94 -32.48
N GLN A 21 -35.03 79.81 -32.57
CA GLN A 21 -36.12 79.61 -33.55
C GLN A 21 -37.38 80.43 -33.23
N ALA A 22 -37.66 80.73 -31.96
CA ALA A 22 -38.77 81.57 -31.56
C ALA A 22 -38.56 83.05 -31.93
N GLU A 23 -37.32 83.56 -31.87
CA GLU A 23 -36.99 84.92 -32.32
C GLU A 23 -37.06 85.06 -33.86
N VAL A 24 -36.64 84.05 -34.61
CA VAL A 24 -36.73 84.05 -36.08
C VAL A 24 -38.19 84.01 -36.57
N LEU A 25 -39.09 83.33 -35.87
CA LEU A 25 -40.51 83.28 -36.23
C LEU A 25 -41.25 84.59 -35.98
N VAL A 26 -40.89 85.35 -34.93
CA VAL A 26 -41.46 86.69 -34.66
C VAL A 26 -40.99 87.73 -35.70
N ALA A 27 -39.78 87.56 -36.28
CA ALA A 27 -39.29 88.42 -37.36
C ALA A 27 -39.93 88.12 -38.74
N SER A 28 -40.56 86.95 -38.93
CA SER A 28 -41.03 86.49 -40.25
C SER A 28 -42.53 86.74 -40.56
N SER A 29 -43.34 87.19 -39.58
CA SER A 29 -44.79 87.42 -39.79
C SER A 29 -45.16 88.88 -40.11
N GLY A 30 -44.19 89.71 -40.49
CA GLY A 30 -44.35 91.16 -40.63
C GLY A 30 -44.00 91.73 -42.00
N GLU A 31 -44.28 91.06 -43.11
CA GLU A 31 -44.10 91.65 -44.44
C GLU A 31 -45.26 91.28 -45.38
N HIS A 32 -46.34 92.06 -45.38
CA HIS A 32 -47.17 92.35 -46.56
C HIS A 32 -48.03 93.59 -46.30
N GLY A 33 -47.75 94.69 -47.01
CA GLY A 33 -48.78 95.69 -47.34
C GLY A 33 -48.50 97.16 -47.01
N SER A 34 -47.93 97.85 -48.02
CA SER A 34 -48.35 99.18 -48.50
C SER A 34 -47.85 100.46 -47.83
N GLN A 35 -47.08 101.20 -48.64
CA GLN A 35 -46.76 102.64 -48.56
C GLN A 35 -48.04 103.52 -48.52
N LEU A 36 -48.15 104.45 -47.55
CA LEU A 36 -47.93 105.91 -47.71
C LEU A 36 -48.62 106.75 -46.61
N ALA A 37 -47.80 107.63 -46.03
CA ALA A 37 -48.09 108.99 -45.53
C ALA A 37 -48.58 109.25 -44.08
N SER A 38 -47.70 110.00 -43.38
CA SER A 38 -47.91 110.99 -42.30
C SER A 38 -48.42 110.42 -40.97
N THR A 39 -47.75 110.59 -39.83
CA THR A 39 -47.39 111.85 -39.16
C THR A 39 -46.45 111.56 -37.99
N HIS A 40 -45.57 112.52 -37.69
CA HIS A 40 -44.64 112.55 -36.56
C HIS A 40 -45.29 112.28 -35.20
N GLN A 41 -44.65 111.44 -34.38
CA GLN A 41 -44.51 111.66 -32.93
C GLN A 41 -43.30 110.87 -32.43
N ASP A 42 -42.30 111.60 -31.93
CA ASP A 42 -41.10 111.06 -31.28
C ASP A 42 -41.50 110.37 -29.97
N ASP A 43 -41.35 109.04 -29.90
CA ASP A 43 -41.52 108.25 -28.68
C ASP A 43 -40.13 108.01 -28.04
N PRO A 44 -39.83 108.62 -26.88
CA PRO A 44 -38.52 108.50 -26.24
C PRO A 44 -38.20 107.11 -25.65
N ASN A 45 -39.08 106.11 -25.78
CA ASN A 45 -38.83 104.75 -25.28
C ASN A 45 -38.05 103.83 -26.23
N ALA A 46 -37.83 104.19 -27.50
CA ALA A 46 -37.14 103.34 -28.47
C ALA A 46 -35.62 103.18 -28.19
N SER A 47 -35.00 104.17 -27.51
CA SER A 47 -33.57 104.14 -27.19
C SER A 47 -33.21 103.16 -26.07
N LEU A 48 -34.14 102.88 -25.14
CA LEU A 48 -33.91 101.94 -24.03
C LEU A 48 -34.08 100.47 -24.45
N ALA A 49 -34.90 100.20 -25.48
CA ALA A 49 -35.08 98.86 -26.02
C ALA A 49 -33.88 98.37 -26.86
N HIS A 50 -33.16 99.29 -27.51
CA HIS A 50 -32.00 98.94 -28.35
C HIS A 50 -30.72 98.66 -27.53
N GLU A 51 -30.52 99.35 -26.39
CA GLU A 51 -29.44 99.03 -25.45
C GLU A 51 -29.72 97.71 -24.70
N ALA A 52 -30.96 97.45 -24.29
CA ALA A 52 -31.31 96.20 -23.61
C ALA A 52 -31.16 94.96 -24.52
N THR A 53 -31.48 95.06 -25.81
CA THR A 53 -31.33 93.95 -26.77
C THR A 53 -29.86 93.67 -27.10
N SER A 54 -29.02 94.70 -27.23
CA SER A 54 -27.58 94.53 -27.44
C SER A 54 -26.89 93.84 -26.25
N ASP A 55 -27.27 94.19 -25.02
CA ASP A 55 -26.72 93.56 -23.81
C ASP A 55 -27.17 92.10 -23.65
N ILE A 56 -28.41 91.78 -24.04
CA ILE A 56 -28.91 90.40 -24.06
C ILE A 56 -28.14 89.55 -25.09
N ALA A 57 -27.96 90.06 -26.30
CA ALA A 57 -27.20 89.35 -27.35
C ALA A 57 -25.73 89.13 -26.94
N ALA A 58 -25.08 90.14 -26.35
CA ALA A 58 -23.71 90.01 -25.84
C ALA A 58 -23.61 89.04 -24.65
N ARG A 59 -24.66 88.92 -23.83
CA ARG A 59 -24.73 87.94 -22.73
C ARG A 59 -24.94 86.52 -23.26
N GLN A 60 -25.84 86.33 -24.22
CA GLN A 60 -26.07 85.05 -24.89
C GLN A 60 -24.82 84.57 -25.63
N GLN A 61 -24.11 85.45 -26.34
CA GLN A 61 -22.88 85.10 -27.05
C GLN A 61 -21.77 84.64 -26.09
N ARG A 62 -21.59 85.33 -24.95
CA ARG A 62 -20.63 84.93 -23.90
C ARG A 62 -21.00 83.60 -23.26
N GLU A 63 -22.29 83.34 -23.06
CA GLU A 63 -22.79 82.07 -22.53
C GLU A 63 -22.56 80.92 -23.53
N LEU A 64 -22.76 81.18 -24.82
CA LEU A 64 -22.53 80.23 -25.90
C LEU A 64 -21.04 79.89 -26.07
N GLU A 65 -20.16 80.88 -25.95
CA GLU A 65 -18.70 80.67 -25.94
C GLU A 65 -18.23 79.91 -24.69
N SER A 66 -18.80 80.21 -23.51
CA SER A 66 -18.55 79.44 -22.29
C SER A 66 -18.98 77.98 -22.44
N LEU A 67 -20.17 77.72 -23.00
CA LEU A 67 -20.66 76.37 -23.28
C LEU A 67 -19.79 75.64 -24.30
N ARG A 68 -19.33 76.32 -25.37
CA ARG A 68 -18.40 75.75 -26.36
C ARG A 68 -17.05 75.37 -25.73
N SER A 69 -16.52 76.21 -24.85
CA SER A 69 -15.26 75.94 -24.13
C SER A 69 -15.42 74.75 -23.17
N GLN A 70 -16.52 74.69 -22.42
CA GLN A 70 -16.85 73.56 -21.54
C GLN A 70 -17.04 72.26 -22.33
N LEU A 71 -17.68 72.34 -23.49
CA LEU A 71 -17.87 71.22 -24.41
C LEU A 71 -16.54 70.70 -24.96
N ALA A 72 -15.66 71.59 -25.43
CA ALA A 72 -14.34 71.23 -25.94
C ALA A 72 -13.47 70.55 -24.86
N SER A 73 -13.49 71.08 -23.63
CA SER A 73 -12.79 70.50 -22.48
C SER A 73 -13.30 69.10 -22.14
N ARG A 74 -14.63 68.89 -22.12
CA ARG A 74 -15.23 67.56 -21.90
C ARG A 74 -14.91 66.56 -23.01
N ILE A 75 -14.89 67.00 -24.27
CA ILE A 75 -14.50 66.14 -25.40
C ILE A 75 -13.02 65.74 -25.29
N ALA A 76 -12.13 66.66 -24.92
CA ALA A 76 -10.71 66.37 -24.70
C ALA A 76 -10.52 65.35 -23.57
N SER A 77 -11.15 65.58 -22.41
CA SER A 77 -11.10 64.65 -21.27
C SER A 77 -11.70 63.27 -21.62
N SER A 78 -12.77 63.21 -22.41
CA SER A 78 -13.35 61.96 -22.89
C SER A 78 -12.40 61.19 -23.81
N LYS A 79 -11.71 61.88 -24.74
CA LYS A 79 -10.73 61.24 -25.63
C LYS A 79 -9.52 60.72 -24.86
N GLU A 80 -9.06 61.46 -23.86
CA GLU A 80 -7.95 61.05 -23.00
C GLU A 80 -8.34 59.80 -22.17
N ALA A 81 -9.56 59.74 -21.66
CA ALA A 81 -10.10 58.56 -21.00
C ALA A 81 -10.24 57.35 -21.94
N GLU A 82 -10.64 57.57 -23.21
CA GLU A 82 -10.70 56.50 -24.23
C GLU A 82 -9.31 55.95 -24.56
N ILE A 83 -8.30 56.82 -24.70
CA ILE A 83 -6.90 56.41 -24.93
C ILE A 83 -6.39 55.59 -23.74
N LEU A 84 -6.60 56.07 -22.51
CA LEU A 84 -6.19 55.36 -21.30
C LEU A 84 -6.89 54.01 -21.15
N HIS A 85 -8.18 53.94 -21.52
CA HIS A 85 -8.93 52.69 -21.54
C HIS A 85 -8.38 51.71 -22.58
N SER A 86 -8.06 52.19 -23.79
CA SER A 86 -7.46 51.36 -24.85
C SER A 86 -6.10 50.81 -24.44
N GLN A 87 -5.22 51.63 -23.86
CA GLN A 87 -3.91 51.21 -23.35
C GLN A 87 -4.04 50.16 -22.24
N ARG A 88 -5.04 50.31 -21.36
CA ARG A 88 -5.31 49.33 -20.30
C ARG A 88 -5.79 48.00 -20.86
N LEU A 89 -6.61 48.01 -21.92
CA LEU A 89 -7.06 46.80 -22.60
C LEU A 89 -5.90 46.06 -23.27
N GLU A 90 -4.99 46.76 -23.95
CA GLU A 90 -3.79 46.17 -24.55
C GLU A 90 -2.86 45.56 -23.50
N SER A 91 -2.68 46.23 -22.36
CA SER A 91 -1.92 45.69 -21.22
C SER A 91 -2.55 44.40 -20.68
N MET A 92 -3.87 44.38 -20.48
CA MET A 92 -4.59 43.20 -20.01
C MET A 92 -4.52 42.03 -21.01
N GLN A 93 -4.58 42.32 -22.32
CA GLN A 93 -4.44 41.30 -23.36
C GLN A 93 -3.03 40.67 -23.33
N THR A 94 -2.00 41.50 -23.10
CA THR A 94 -0.61 41.02 -22.98
C THR A 94 -0.41 40.15 -21.74
N GLU A 95 -0.95 40.55 -20.58
CA GLU A 95 -0.92 39.74 -19.35
C GLU A 95 -1.65 38.40 -19.51
N LEU A 96 -2.79 38.40 -20.20
CA LEU A 96 -3.56 37.20 -20.48
C LEU A 96 -2.78 36.24 -21.39
N ALA A 97 -2.11 36.74 -22.43
CA ALA A 97 -1.27 35.96 -23.32
C ALA A 97 -0.08 35.32 -22.58
N ASN A 98 0.60 36.09 -21.72
CA ASN A 98 1.70 35.59 -20.90
C ASN A 98 1.23 34.50 -19.92
N THR A 99 0.08 34.70 -19.29
CA THR A 99 -0.52 33.71 -18.37
C THR A 99 -0.91 32.42 -19.10
N ALA A 100 -1.45 32.52 -20.32
CA ALA A 100 -1.78 31.38 -21.15
C ALA A 100 -0.52 30.57 -21.55
N SER A 101 0.58 31.26 -21.86
CA SER A 101 1.87 30.60 -22.16
C SER A 101 2.40 29.80 -20.96
N LEU A 102 2.42 30.41 -19.77
CA LEU A 102 2.85 29.76 -18.53
C LEU A 102 1.98 28.54 -18.17
N LEU A 103 0.66 28.64 -18.38
CA LEU A 103 -0.27 27.52 -18.18
C LEU A 103 0.01 26.37 -19.16
N ASN A 104 0.40 26.67 -20.40
CA ASN A 104 0.73 25.66 -21.39
C ASN A 104 2.06 24.96 -21.06
N GLU A 105 3.09 25.70 -20.64
CA GLU A 105 4.35 25.13 -20.16
C GLU A 105 4.13 24.22 -18.95
N ALA A 106 3.36 24.66 -17.95
CA ALA A 106 3.02 23.85 -16.79
C ALA A 106 2.26 22.57 -17.18
N ARG A 107 1.39 22.63 -18.20
CA ARG A 107 0.65 21.48 -18.72
C ARG A 107 1.55 20.46 -19.41
N VAL A 108 2.53 20.94 -20.20
CA VAL A 108 3.54 20.07 -20.83
C VAL A 108 4.39 19.38 -19.77
N THR A 109 4.88 20.11 -18.78
CA THR A 109 5.67 19.55 -17.67
C THR A 109 4.87 18.52 -16.88
N LYS A 110 3.59 18.79 -16.58
CA LYS A 110 2.71 17.82 -15.89
C LYS A 110 2.51 16.54 -16.73
N GLY A 111 2.33 16.68 -18.04
CA GLY A 111 2.22 15.54 -18.96
C GLY A 111 3.50 14.71 -19.01
N GLN A 112 4.67 15.36 -19.05
CA GLN A 112 5.97 14.69 -19.01
C GLN A 112 6.19 13.93 -17.71
N VAL A 113 5.90 14.54 -16.56
CA VAL A 113 6.01 13.88 -15.23
C VAL A 113 5.07 12.67 -15.14
N ALA A 114 3.83 12.80 -15.63
CA ALA A 114 2.89 11.67 -15.65
C ALA A 114 3.36 10.52 -16.56
N GLY A 115 3.92 10.85 -17.73
CA GLY A 115 4.49 9.87 -18.65
C GLY A 115 5.74 9.17 -18.08
N GLU A 116 6.61 9.91 -17.40
CA GLU A 116 7.79 9.37 -16.72
C GLU A 116 7.40 8.47 -15.54
N LEU A 117 6.39 8.87 -14.75
CA LEU A 117 5.86 8.05 -13.66
C LEU A 117 5.22 6.75 -14.19
N ALA A 118 4.43 6.82 -15.26
CA ALA A 118 3.85 5.63 -15.90
C ALA A 118 4.94 4.68 -16.44
N SER A 119 5.96 5.23 -17.10
CA SER A 119 7.11 4.44 -17.58
C SER A 119 7.87 3.80 -16.43
N ARG A 120 8.04 4.51 -15.30
CA ARG A 120 8.69 4.01 -14.11
C ARG A 120 7.87 2.92 -13.41
N ILE A 121 6.54 3.02 -13.40
CA ILE A 121 5.65 1.95 -12.91
C ILE A 121 5.83 0.70 -13.77
N VAL A 122 5.81 0.81 -15.11
CA VAL A 122 6.02 -0.36 -15.99
C VAL A 122 7.39 -0.99 -15.76
N MET A 123 8.46 -0.19 -15.67
CA MET A 123 9.80 -0.70 -15.35
C MET A 123 9.85 -1.40 -13.97
N LEU A 124 9.12 -0.89 -12.98
CA LEU A 124 9.03 -1.51 -11.66
C LEU A 124 8.23 -2.82 -11.68
N GLU A 125 7.15 -2.92 -12.47
CA GLU A 125 6.37 -4.16 -12.64
C GLU A 125 7.17 -5.25 -13.37
N GLU A 126 7.95 -4.86 -14.40
CA GLU A 126 8.89 -5.76 -15.07
C GLU A 126 10.05 -6.18 -14.14
N ALA A 127 10.54 -5.28 -13.30
CA ALA A 127 11.54 -5.59 -12.28
C ALA A 127 10.99 -6.53 -11.21
N GLU A 128 9.76 -6.32 -10.72
CA GLU A 128 9.07 -7.22 -9.79
C GLU A 128 8.93 -8.62 -10.39
N THR A 129 8.53 -8.71 -11.65
CA THR A 129 8.39 -9.99 -12.36
C THR A 129 9.72 -10.73 -12.48
N ARG A 130 10.80 -10.02 -12.88
CA ARG A 130 12.16 -10.58 -12.93
C ARG A 130 12.66 -11.01 -11.55
N HIS A 131 12.41 -10.19 -10.52
CA HIS A 131 12.84 -10.47 -9.17
C HIS A 131 12.11 -11.68 -8.58
N LYS A 132 10.81 -11.81 -8.83
CA LYS A 132 10.03 -12.99 -8.46
C LYS A 132 10.57 -14.26 -9.12
N GLY A 133 10.91 -14.20 -10.41
CA GLY A 133 11.56 -15.31 -11.11
C GLY A 133 12.93 -15.67 -10.50
N SER A 134 13.72 -14.66 -10.11
CA SER A 134 15.00 -14.87 -9.42
C SER A 134 14.82 -15.51 -8.03
N MET A 135 13.83 -15.06 -7.24
CA MET A 135 13.54 -15.66 -5.93
C MET A 135 13.08 -17.11 -6.07
N GLU A 136 12.18 -17.42 -7.01
CA GLU A 136 11.75 -18.80 -7.26
C GLU A 136 12.91 -19.71 -7.69
N SER A 137 13.90 -19.17 -8.43
CA SER A 137 15.13 -19.89 -8.79
C SER A 137 16.01 -20.15 -7.57
N MET A 138 16.26 -19.12 -6.75
CA MET A 138 17.02 -19.25 -5.51
C MET A 138 16.36 -20.19 -4.51
N GLU A 139 15.03 -20.15 -4.36
CA GLU A 139 14.30 -21.07 -3.47
C GLU A 139 14.45 -22.52 -3.93
N LYS A 140 14.52 -22.77 -5.24
CA LYS A 140 14.82 -24.10 -5.80
C LYS A 140 16.27 -24.52 -5.56
N GLU A 141 17.24 -23.63 -5.77
CA GLU A 141 18.65 -23.92 -5.48
C GLU A 141 18.88 -24.18 -3.99
N LEU A 142 18.20 -23.42 -3.13
CA LEU A 142 18.24 -23.61 -1.69
C LEU A 142 17.63 -24.96 -1.31
N ALA A 143 16.43 -25.29 -1.81
CA ALA A 143 15.80 -26.58 -1.57
C ALA A 143 16.67 -27.76 -2.04
N TYR A 144 17.33 -27.62 -3.20
CA TYR A 144 18.28 -28.60 -3.71
C TYR A 144 19.50 -28.75 -2.79
N THR A 145 20.07 -27.64 -2.34
CA THR A 145 21.23 -27.63 -1.42
C THR A 145 20.88 -28.27 -0.07
N TYR A 146 19.70 -27.96 0.49
CA TYR A 146 19.19 -28.61 1.70
C TYR A 146 19.05 -30.12 1.51
N SER A 147 18.48 -30.57 0.38
CA SER A 147 18.36 -32.00 0.09
C SER A 147 19.72 -32.69 -0.04
N MET A 148 20.71 -32.03 -0.65
CA MET A 148 22.08 -32.55 -0.73
C MET A 148 22.73 -32.64 0.66
N LEU A 149 22.51 -31.66 1.53
CA LEU A 149 23.03 -31.66 2.89
C LEU A 149 22.41 -32.77 3.74
N GLU A 150 21.09 -32.94 3.69
CA GLU A 150 20.41 -34.05 4.38
C GLU A 150 20.92 -35.42 3.92
N ALA A 151 21.16 -35.58 2.61
CA ALA A 151 21.73 -36.80 2.05
C ALA A 151 23.18 -37.04 2.51
N ALA A 152 24.00 -35.98 2.56
CA ALA A 152 25.37 -36.04 3.05
C ALA A 152 25.43 -36.36 4.55
N GLU A 153 24.55 -35.75 5.35
CA GLU A 153 24.44 -36.03 6.79
C GLU A 153 24.03 -37.48 7.03
N ALA A 154 23.03 -37.99 6.29
CA ALA A 154 22.63 -39.39 6.38
C ALA A 154 23.76 -40.36 5.97
N ALA A 155 24.54 -40.02 4.94
CA ALA A 155 25.71 -40.79 4.54
C ALA A 155 26.80 -40.77 5.62
N ASN A 156 27.08 -39.61 6.22
CA ASN A 156 28.05 -39.46 7.30
C ASN A 156 27.63 -40.24 8.56
N GLN A 157 26.34 -40.18 8.93
CA GLN A 157 25.80 -40.98 10.04
C GLN A 157 25.96 -42.48 9.78
N LYS A 158 25.77 -42.94 8.54
CA LYS A 158 25.97 -44.34 8.15
C LYS A 158 27.44 -44.75 8.27
N VAL A 159 28.36 -43.94 7.75
CA VAL A 159 29.81 -44.20 7.86
C VAL A 159 30.26 -44.19 9.32
N ALA A 160 29.78 -43.25 10.13
CA ALA A 160 30.06 -43.18 11.56
C ALA A 160 29.56 -44.42 12.30
N ALA A 161 28.34 -44.90 11.99
CA ALA A 161 27.80 -46.12 12.58
C ALA A 161 28.61 -47.37 12.19
N GLU A 162 29.08 -47.46 10.95
CA GLU A 162 29.90 -48.58 10.48
C GLU A 162 31.31 -48.56 11.10
N LEU A 163 31.93 -47.38 11.23
CA LEU A 163 33.19 -47.21 11.95
C LEU A 163 33.05 -47.55 13.44
N ALA A 164 31.97 -47.10 14.09
CA ALA A 164 31.69 -47.46 15.48
C ALA A 164 31.50 -48.97 15.67
N SER A 165 30.82 -49.64 14.73
CA SER A 165 30.67 -51.10 14.74
C SER A 165 32.02 -51.81 14.56
N ARG A 166 32.87 -51.34 13.65
CA ARG A 166 34.23 -51.89 13.44
C ARG A 166 35.13 -51.71 14.67
N LEU A 167 35.06 -50.54 15.32
CA LEU A 167 35.77 -50.26 16.57
C LEU A 167 35.33 -51.20 17.69
N ALA A 168 34.02 -51.43 17.84
CA ALA A 168 33.50 -52.37 18.84
C ALA A 168 34.02 -53.79 18.64
N VAL A 169 34.01 -54.30 17.39
CA VAL A 169 34.56 -55.62 17.06
C VAL A 169 36.06 -55.71 17.37
N HIS A 170 36.81 -54.64 17.12
CA HIS A 170 38.24 -54.59 17.43
C HIS A 170 38.53 -54.56 18.93
N GLU A 171 37.76 -53.81 19.73
CA GLU A 171 37.90 -53.78 21.19
C GLU A 171 37.55 -55.14 21.83
N ASP A 172 36.52 -55.83 21.31
CA ASP A 172 36.18 -57.19 21.72
C ASP A 172 37.32 -58.17 21.40
N ALA A 173 37.90 -58.09 20.19
CA ALA A 173 39.04 -58.91 19.79
C ALA A 173 40.27 -58.65 20.66
N LYS A 174 40.58 -57.38 20.94
CA LYS A 174 41.67 -56.98 21.84
C LYS A 174 41.48 -57.55 23.24
N THR A 175 40.26 -57.48 23.76
CA THR A 175 39.89 -58.04 25.07
C THR A 175 40.08 -59.56 25.09
N MET A 176 39.64 -60.29 24.06
CA MET A 176 39.85 -61.73 23.94
C MET A 176 41.34 -62.11 23.85
N HIS A 177 42.14 -61.36 23.08
CA HIS A 177 43.57 -61.59 22.98
C HIS A 177 44.29 -61.40 24.32
N LYS A 178 43.93 -60.33 25.04
CA LYS A 178 44.46 -60.07 26.39
C LYS A 178 44.12 -61.21 27.36
N GLN A 179 42.87 -61.65 27.41
CA GLN A 179 42.44 -62.78 28.27
C GLN A 179 43.20 -64.07 27.94
N ARG A 180 43.48 -64.32 26.66
CA ARG A 180 44.25 -65.50 26.23
C ARG A 180 45.72 -65.42 26.66
N LEU A 181 46.34 -64.23 26.59
CA LEU A 181 47.69 -64.01 27.08
C LEU A 181 47.77 -64.23 28.61
N GLU A 182 46.86 -63.62 29.37
CA GLU A 182 46.77 -63.81 30.83
C GLU A 182 46.59 -65.30 31.20
N SER A 183 45.82 -66.07 30.42
CA SER A 183 45.68 -67.51 30.61
C SER A 183 46.98 -68.28 30.35
N MET A 184 47.70 -67.95 29.27
CA MET A 184 48.97 -68.60 28.94
C MET A 184 50.07 -68.27 29.95
N GLU A 185 50.11 -67.03 30.45
CA GLU A 185 51.03 -66.61 31.52
C GLU A 185 50.79 -67.43 32.78
N LYS A 186 49.52 -67.62 33.17
CA LYS A 186 49.14 -68.44 34.32
C LYS A 186 49.50 -69.92 34.16
N GLU A 187 49.35 -70.48 32.96
CA GLU A 187 49.80 -71.84 32.65
C GLU A 187 51.32 -71.97 32.80
N LEU A 188 52.09 -70.98 32.32
CA LEU A 188 53.55 -70.95 32.44
C LEU A 188 54.01 -70.80 33.90
N GLU A 189 53.34 -69.95 34.69
CA GLU A 189 53.57 -69.83 36.14
C GLU A 189 53.34 -71.17 36.85
N THR A 190 52.24 -71.85 36.51
CA THR A 190 51.88 -73.17 37.08
C THR A 190 52.94 -74.22 36.73
N MET A 191 53.37 -74.30 35.46
CA MET A 191 54.43 -75.22 35.04
C MET A 191 55.76 -74.91 35.73
N THR A 192 56.10 -73.63 35.89
CA THR A 192 57.33 -73.21 36.57
C THR A 192 57.30 -73.59 38.06
N ALA A 193 56.15 -73.46 38.72
CA ALA A 193 55.97 -73.92 40.10
C ALA A 193 56.13 -75.45 40.21
N LEU A 194 55.51 -76.23 39.33
CA LEU A 194 55.63 -77.69 39.31
C LEU A 194 57.08 -78.16 39.08
N LEU A 195 57.82 -77.49 38.19
CA LEU A 195 59.24 -77.76 37.96
C LEU A 195 60.07 -77.49 39.24
N SER A 196 59.84 -76.37 39.90
CA SER A 196 60.51 -76.01 41.16
C SER A 196 60.21 -77.02 42.28
N GLU A 197 58.96 -77.48 42.39
CA GLU A 197 58.57 -78.52 43.35
C GLU A 197 59.24 -79.87 43.04
N ALA A 198 59.32 -80.26 41.75
CA ALA A 198 60.00 -81.48 41.33
C ALA A 198 61.51 -81.43 41.60
N GLU A 199 62.15 -80.27 41.36
CA GLU A 199 63.57 -80.05 41.72
C GLU A 199 63.79 -80.09 43.24
N ALA A 200 62.91 -79.48 44.03
CA ALA A 200 62.99 -79.52 45.48
C ALA A 200 62.84 -80.96 46.00
N ALA A 201 61.89 -81.74 45.45
CA ALA A 201 61.72 -83.16 45.77
C ALA A 201 62.97 -83.98 45.41
N LYS A 202 63.58 -83.71 44.24
CA LYS A 202 64.86 -84.31 43.84
C LYS A 202 65.98 -84.02 44.84
N GLN A 203 66.11 -82.77 45.27
CA GLN A 203 67.11 -82.36 46.26
C GLN A 203 66.87 -83.01 47.62
N GLN A 204 65.61 -83.07 48.07
CA GLN A 204 65.24 -83.72 49.32
C GLN A 204 65.60 -85.21 49.30
N MET A 205 65.18 -85.96 48.27
CA MET A 205 65.53 -87.39 48.11
C MET A 205 67.05 -87.61 48.10
N THR A 206 67.80 -86.72 47.42
CA THR A 206 69.26 -86.77 47.40
C THR A 206 69.84 -86.56 48.80
N SER A 207 69.31 -85.60 49.56
CA SER A 207 69.76 -85.30 50.93
C SER A 207 69.45 -86.44 51.91
N GLU A 208 68.27 -87.06 51.80
CA GLU A 208 67.87 -88.21 52.60
C GLU A 208 68.82 -89.38 52.35
N LEU A 209 69.22 -89.62 51.09
CA LEU A 209 70.19 -90.65 50.76
C LEU A 209 71.58 -90.38 51.35
N VAL A 210 72.06 -89.14 51.27
CA VAL A 210 73.33 -88.73 51.88
C VAL A 210 73.29 -88.95 53.40
N SER A 211 72.18 -88.64 54.06
CA SER A 211 71.99 -88.87 55.49
C SER A 211 71.96 -90.36 55.86
N MET A 212 71.33 -91.19 55.02
CA MET A 212 71.31 -92.65 55.18
C MET A 212 72.70 -93.27 54.97
N ASN A 213 73.55 -92.65 54.15
CA ASN A 213 74.93 -93.09 53.92
C ASN A 213 75.85 -92.81 55.13
N ALA A 214 75.47 -91.87 56.01
CA ALA A 214 76.19 -91.56 57.25
C ALA A 214 75.84 -92.52 58.42
N SER A 215 74.77 -93.32 58.30
CA SER A 215 74.34 -94.33 59.28
C SER A 215 75.08 -95.66 59.04
N GLN A 216 75.91 -96.09 59.99
CA GLN A 216 76.75 -97.29 59.89
C GLN A 216 76.02 -98.64 60.10
N ASP A 217 74.71 -98.65 60.37
CA ASP A 217 73.94 -99.87 60.72
C ASP A 217 72.79 -100.21 59.74
N ALA A 218 72.92 -99.82 58.48
CA ALA A 218 71.93 -100.19 57.45
C ALA A 218 72.35 -101.45 56.67
N ASP A 219 71.41 -102.40 56.58
CA ASP A 219 71.50 -103.65 55.80
C ASP A 219 71.94 -103.38 54.35
N THR A 220 73.11 -103.92 53.98
CA THR A 220 73.76 -103.75 52.68
C THR A 220 72.82 -104.08 51.51
N GLN A 221 71.87 -104.99 51.70
CA GLN A 221 70.90 -105.39 50.69
C GLN A 221 69.77 -104.37 50.50
N HIS A 222 69.37 -103.67 51.57
CA HIS A 222 68.41 -102.57 51.49
C HIS A 222 69.02 -101.33 50.83
N ARG A 223 70.29 -101.05 51.10
CA ARG A 223 71.07 -99.97 50.48
C ARG A 223 71.18 -100.12 48.97
N GLN A 224 71.57 -101.30 48.48
CA GLN A 224 71.66 -101.56 47.03
C GLN A 224 70.30 -101.46 46.31
N ARG A 225 69.21 -101.83 46.98
CA ARG A 225 67.86 -101.71 46.42
C ARG A 225 67.44 -100.25 46.28
N LEU A 226 67.69 -99.43 47.29
CA LEU A 226 67.42 -98.00 47.28
C LEU A 226 68.33 -97.24 46.30
N GLU A 227 69.61 -97.59 46.19
CA GLU A 227 70.50 -97.02 45.17
C GLU A 227 70.02 -97.34 43.75
N LYS A 228 69.52 -98.56 43.52
CA LYS A 228 68.96 -98.96 42.22
C LYS A 228 67.63 -98.28 41.93
N GLU A 229 66.74 -98.18 42.92
CA GLU A 229 65.48 -97.45 42.80
C GLU A 229 65.71 -95.95 42.61
N LEU A 230 66.70 -95.35 43.30
CA LEU A 230 67.10 -93.96 43.13
C LEU A 230 67.77 -93.71 41.79
N ALA A 231 68.64 -94.59 41.33
CA ALA A 231 69.24 -94.47 40.00
C ALA A 231 68.15 -94.52 38.93
N SER A 232 67.20 -95.46 39.05
CA SER A 232 66.06 -95.58 38.13
C SER A 232 65.11 -94.39 38.21
N THR A 233 64.74 -93.92 39.40
CA THR A 233 63.87 -92.74 39.57
C THR A 233 64.58 -91.44 39.23
N GLY A 234 65.88 -91.33 39.49
CA GLY A 234 66.70 -90.18 39.15
C GLY A 234 66.89 -90.05 37.64
N GLU A 235 67.04 -91.16 36.92
CA GLU A 235 67.06 -91.19 35.45
C GLU A 235 65.70 -90.78 34.88
N LEU A 236 64.61 -91.37 35.38
CA LEU A 236 63.24 -91.05 34.97
C LEU A 236 62.86 -89.59 35.29
N LEU A 237 63.27 -89.07 36.45
CA LEU A 237 63.02 -87.68 36.84
C LEU A 237 63.87 -86.72 36.02
N THR A 238 65.08 -87.10 35.62
CA THR A 238 65.91 -86.28 34.73
C THR A 238 65.32 -86.23 33.33
N GLU A 239 64.74 -87.33 32.84
CA GLU A 239 63.99 -87.37 31.58
C GLU A 239 62.72 -86.51 31.66
N VAL A 240 61.92 -86.65 32.72
CA VAL A 240 60.71 -85.82 32.94
C VAL A 240 61.04 -84.34 33.09
N LEU A 241 62.12 -83.98 33.79
CA LEU A 241 62.57 -82.59 33.91
C LEU A 241 63.05 -82.06 32.56
N ALA A 242 63.77 -82.86 31.76
CA ALA A 242 64.21 -82.46 30.43
C ALA A 242 63.04 -82.29 29.45
N GLU A 243 62.03 -83.17 29.50
CA GLU A 243 60.79 -83.04 28.73
C GLU A 243 60.00 -81.80 29.16
N ALA A 244 59.89 -81.55 30.46
CA ALA A 244 59.19 -80.38 31.00
C ALA A 244 59.91 -79.06 30.67
N ASP A 245 61.25 -79.03 30.70
CA ASP A 245 62.04 -77.87 30.26
C ASP A 245 61.96 -77.65 28.74
N ALA A 246 61.89 -78.72 27.96
CA ALA A 246 61.67 -78.65 26.52
C ALA A 246 60.28 -78.08 26.19
N GLU A 247 59.23 -78.58 26.87
CA GLU A 247 57.86 -78.08 26.68
C GLU A 247 57.72 -76.63 27.20
N LYS A 248 58.35 -76.29 28.32
CA LYS A 248 58.45 -74.90 28.81
C LYS A 248 59.13 -73.99 27.80
N SER A 249 60.24 -74.41 27.21
CA SER A 249 60.97 -73.62 26.19
C SER A 249 60.13 -73.44 24.92
N LYS A 250 59.37 -74.47 24.52
CA LYS A 250 58.43 -74.40 23.40
C LYS A 250 57.28 -73.44 23.68
N ILE A 251 56.64 -73.51 24.85
CA ILE A 251 55.57 -72.60 25.27
C ILE A 251 56.09 -71.16 25.37
N ALA A 252 57.28 -70.94 25.92
CA ALA A 252 57.92 -69.63 25.98
C ALA A 252 58.20 -69.06 24.57
N GLY A 253 58.65 -69.89 23.63
CA GLY A 253 58.82 -69.51 22.23
C GLY A 253 57.51 -69.15 21.53
N GLU A 254 56.46 -69.95 21.74
CA GLU A 254 55.12 -69.65 21.21
C GLU A 254 54.53 -68.36 21.82
N LEU A 255 54.73 -68.14 23.12
CA LEU A 255 54.31 -66.93 23.81
C LEU A 255 55.05 -65.71 23.28
N ALA A 256 56.38 -65.77 23.15
CA ALA A 256 57.17 -64.68 22.57
C ALA A 256 56.75 -64.35 21.14
N SER A 257 56.48 -65.36 20.30
CA SER A 257 55.98 -65.15 18.94
C SER A 257 54.59 -64.51 18.92
N LYS A 258 53.69 -64.88 19.84
CA LYS A 258 52.34 -64.29 19.95
C LYS A 258 52.40 -62.86 20.50
N ILE A 259 53.30 -62.55 21.44
CA ILE A 259 53.54 -61.19 21.94
C ILE A 259 54.03 -60.29 20.80
N ALA A 260 55.01 -60.73 20.01
CA ALA A 260 55.50 -59.97 18.86
C ALA A 260 54.40 -59.68 17.82
N LEU A 261 53.56 -60.68 17.49
CA LEU A 261 52.40 -60.47 16.61
C LEU A 261 51.36 -59.52 17.21
N HIS A 262 51.19 -59.53 18.53
CA HIS A 262 50.29 -58.59 19.22
C HIS A 262 50.82 -57.16 19.17
N GLU A 263 52.12 -56.95 19.39
CA GLU A 263 52.77 -55.64 19.29
C GLU A 263 52.70 -55.07 17.84
N GLU A 264 52.88 -55.92 16.82
CA GLU A 264 52.66 -55.55 15.42
C GLU A 264 51.19 -55.20 15.13
N ALA A 265 50.25 -55.94 15.72
CA ALA A 265 48.82 -55.62 15.59
C ALA A 265 48.48 -54.28 16.26
N GLU A 266 48.95 -54.04 17.49
CA GLU A 266 48.70 -52.79 18.21
C GLU A 266 49.25 -51.57 17.48
N THR A 267 50.44 -51.68 16.89
CA THR A 267 51.01 -50.60 16.07
C THR A 267 50.21 -50.36 14.80
N TRP A 268 49.75 -51.41 14.11
CA TRP A 268 48.84 -51.29 12.96
C TRP A 268 47.49 -50.65 13.35
N HIS A 269 46.91 -51.03 14.50
CA HIS A 269 45.68 -50.44 15.02
C HIS A 269 45.86 -48.97 15.35
N ALA A 270 46.97 -48.58 16.00
CA ALA A 270 47.27 -47.20 16.32
C ALA A 270 47.34 -46.33 15.06
N HIS A 271 48.04 -46.80 14.02
CA HIS A 271 48.11 -46.09 12.73
C HIS A 271 46.75 -45.98 12.03
N THR A 272 45.95 -47.05 12.06
CA THR A 272 44.60 -47.04 11.47
C THR A 272 43.69 -46.06 12.21
N LEU A 273 43.74 -46.04 13.55
CA LEU A 273 42.98 -45.12 14.38
C LEU A 273 43.35 -43.66 14.09
N GLU A 274 44.65 -43.36 14.00
CA GLU A 274 45.13 -42.02 13.66
C GLU A 274 44.70 -41.58 12.25
N SER A 275 44.68 -42.51 11.27
CA SER A 275 44.16 -42.24 9.93
C SER A 275 42.67 -41.90 9.95
N VAL A 276 41.86 -42.70 10.64
CA VAL A 276 40.41 -42.46 10.78
C VAL A 276 40.13 -41.16 11.53
N GLN A 277 40.90 -40.83 12.56
CA GLN A 277 40.78 -39.56 13.29
C GLN A 277 41.07 -38.35 12.40
N ARG A 278 42.07 -38.44 11.51
CA ARG A 278 42.37 -37.37 10.53
C ARG A 278 41.25 -37.20 9.51
N GLU A 279 40.70 -38.29 9.00
CA GLU A 279 39.54 -38.24 8.08
C GLU A 279 38.31 -37.64 8.76
N LEU A 280 38.00 -38.06 9.99
CA LEU A 280 36.88 -37.52 10.77
C LEU A 280 37.04 -36.02 11.05
N ALA A 281 38.26 -35.57 11.39
CA ALA A 281 38.56 -34.16 11.57
C ALA A 281 38.37 -33.36 10.26
N SER A 282 38.80 -33.92 9.12
CA SER A 282 38.58 -33.29 7.81
C SER A 282 37.10 -33.20 7.44
N MET A 283 36.30 -34.24 7.70
CA MET A 283 34.86 -34.22 7.44
C MET A 283 34.13 -33.24 8.36
N THR A 284 34.55 -33.14 9.62
CA THR A 284 34.01 -32.17 10.58
C THR A 284 34.28 -30.73 10.14
N ALA A 285 35.48 -30.45 9.63
CA ALA A 285 35.81 -29.13 9.09
C ALA A 285 34.91 -28.76 7.89
N LEU A 286 34.72 -29.68 6.94
CA LEU A 286 33.83 -29.47 5.80
C LEU A 286 32.36 -29.27 6.21
N LEU A 287 31.89 -29.97 7.25
CA LEU A 287 30.55 -29.80 7.78
C LEU A 287 30.37 -28.40 8.40
N ASN A 288 31.37 -27.92 9.15
CA ASN A 288 31.35 -26.57 9.73
C ASN A 288 31.35 -25.49 8.64
N GLU A 289 32.22 -25.62 7.62
CA GLU A 289 32.24 -24.70 6.46
C GLU A 289 30.88 -24.69 5.74
N SER A 290 30.22 -25.84 5.63
CA SER A 290 28.90 -25.93 5.02
C SER A 290 27.78 -25.30 5.86
N GLU A 291 27.83 -25.42 7.19
CA GLU A 291 26.86 -24.75 8.07
C GLU A 291 27.06 -23.22 8.05
N GLU A 292 28.30 -22.74 8.04
CA GLU A 292 28.59 -21.30 7.87
C GLU A 292 28.06 -20.77 6.52
N ALA A 293 28.23 -21.52 5.43
CA ALA A 293 27.68 -21.17 4.12
C ALA A 293 26.14 -21.13 4.13
N LYS A 294 25.50 -22.08 4.82
CA LYS A 294 24.03 -22.13 4.98
C LYS A 294 23.51 -20.93 5.78
N GLU A 295 24.18 -20.55 6.86
CA GLU A 295 23.83 -19.35 7.63
C GLU A 295 23.98 -18.08 6.77
N SER A 296 25.06 -17.99 5.99
CA SER A 296 25.30 -16.87 5.07
C SER A 296 24.21 -16.75 4.00
N ILE A 297 23.86 -17.84 3.32
CA ILE A 297 22.79 -17.87 2.30
C ILE A 297 21.43 -17.52 2.93
N SER A 298 21.14 -18.04 4.13
CA SER A 298 19.91 -17.73 4.86
C SER A 298 19.81 -16.24 5.19
N ALA A 299 20.93 -15.61 5.59
CA ALA A 299 20.98 -14.17 5.85
C ALA A 299 20.74 -13.35 4.57
N GLU A 300 21.33 -13.74 3.44
CA GLU A 300 21.12 -13.09 2.14
C GLU A 300 19.66 -13.21 1.66
N LEU A 301 19.05 -14.39 1.80
CA LEU A 301 17.64 -14.62 1.46
C LEU A 301 16.70 -13.71 2.27
N ASN A 302 16.94 -13.56 3.57
CA ASN A 302 16.14 -12.68 4.42
C ASN A 302 16.32 -11.21 4.00
N SER A 303 17.53 -10.79 3.67
CA SER A 303 17.79 -9.44 3.14
C SER A 303 17.03 -9.17 1.83
N LEU A 304 17.00 -10.14 0.91
CA LEU A 304 16.24 -10.05 -0.34
C LEU A 304 14.73 -10.03 -0.13
N ARG A 305 14.21 -10.78 0.85
CA ARG A 305 12.80 -10.72 1.25
C ARG A 305 12.40 -9.34 1.78
N ASP A 306 13.23 -8.76 2.64
CA ASP A 306 13.00 -7.41 3.18
C ASP A 306 13.07 -6.33 2.08
N ALA A 307 14.02 -6.46 1.16
CA ALA A 307 14.12 -5.59 -0.01
C ALA A 307 12.89 -5.70 -0.93
N THR A 308 12.41 -6.94 -1.18
CA THR A 308 11.20 -7.20 -1.97
C THR A 308 9.96 -6.60 -1.31
N TYR A 309 9.81 -6.80 0.00
CA TYR A 309 8.71 -6.23 0.77
C TYR A 309 8.69 -4.70 0.70
N THR A 310 9.87 -4.08 0.84
CA THR A 310 10.05 -2.64 0.74
C THR A 310 9.70 -2.13 -0.66
N ALA A 311 10.20 -2.80 -1.71
CA ALA A 311 9.91 -2.45 -3.10
C ALA A 311 8.41 -2.55 -3.43
N ASN A 312 7.75 -3.63 -3.01
CA ASN A 312 6.30 -3.82 -3.20
C ASN A 312 5.49 -2.76 -2.46
N THR A 313 5.92 -2.38 -1.26
CA THR A 313 5.29 -1.31 -0.48
C THR A 313 5.41 0.04 -1.21
N LEU A 314 6.61 0.37 -1.72
CA LEU A 314 6.84 1.60 -2.49
C LEU A 314 6.06 1.62 -3.81
N LEU A 315 5.96 0.47 -4.49
CA LEU A 315 5.17 0.32 -5.70
C LEU A 315 3.68 0.53 -5.42
N ALA A 316 3.15 -0.07 -4.34
CA ALA A 316 1.77 0.13 -3.92
C ALA A 316 1.46 1.59 -3.60
N LEU A 317 2.35 2.29 -2.87
CA LEU A 317 2.23 3.71 -2.58
C LEU A 317 2.29 4.57 -3.85
N SER A 318 3.19 4.24 -4.77
CA SER A 318 3.33 4.95 -6.06
C SER A 318 2.10 4.75 -6.94
N ARG A 319 1.55 3.52 -6.98
CA ARG A 319 0.31 3.20 -7.69
C ARG A 319 -0.88 3.94 -7.07
N GLN A 320 -0.99 3.98 -5.74
CA GLN A 320 -2.03 4.75 -5.05
C GLN A 320 -1.93 6.24 -5.36
N HIS A 321 -0.72 6.81 -5.34
CA HIS A 321 -0.50 8.20 -5.71
C HIS A 321 -0.85 8.47 -7.18
N TYR A 322 -0.46 7.58 -8.10
CA TYR A 322 -0.83 7.66 -9.50
C TYR A 322 -2.35 7.65 -9.69
N HIS A 323 -3.07 6.75 -9.03
CA HIS A 323 -4.54 6.72 -9.07
C HIS A 323 -5.15 8.01 -8.51
N GLN A 324 -4.62 8.50 -7.40
CA GLN A 324 -5.04 9.77 -6.82
C GLN A 324 -4.90 10.92 -7.83
N VAL A 325 -3.71 11.11 -8.42
CA VAL A 325 -3.47 12.16 -9.41
C VAL A 325 -4.36 11.99 -10.64
N LEU A 326 -4.50 10.76 -11.14
CA LEU A 326 -5.26 10.44 -12.34
C LEU A 326 -6.76 10.71 -12.18
N LEU A 327 -7.36 10.24 -11.08
CA LEU A 327 -8.79 10.34 -10.83
C LEU A 327 -9.21 11.69 -10.22
N SER A 328 -8.25 12.48 -9.70
CA SER A 328 -8.49 13.86 -9.22
C SER A 328 -8.61 14.89 -10.33
N GLN A 329 -8.40 14.52 -11.59
CA GLN A 329 -8.52 15.44 -12.71
C GLN A 329 -9.99 15.70 -13.03
N LEU A 330 -10.41 16.97 -13.00
CA LEU A 330 -11.67 17.37 -13.60
C LEU A 330 -11.50 17.44 -15.11
N PRO A 331 -12.46 16.93 -15.90
CA PRO A 331 -12.39 17.06 -17.34
C PRO A 331 -12.51 18.52 -17.76
N LEU A 332 -11.84 18.89 -18.86
CA LEU A 332 -12.03 20.19 -19.49
C LEU A 332 -13.28 20.13 -20.36
N ILE A 333 -14.38 20.70 -19.88
CA ILE A 333 -15.67 20.69 -20.58
C ILE A 333 -15.97 22.11 -21.09
N PRO A 334 -16.38 22.27 -22.37
CA PRO A 334 -16.91 23.54 -22.85
C PRO A 334 -18.14 23.97 -22.02
N PRO A 335 -18.29 25.26 -21.66
CA PRO A 335 -19.38 25.75 -20.80
C PRO A 335 -20.81 25.49 -21.30
N GLN A 336 -20.99 25.06 -22.56
CA GLN A 336 -22.29 24.81 -23.18
C GLN A 336 -22.53 23.33 -23.50
N ALA A 337 -21.63 22.44 -23.08
CA ALA A 337 -21.81 21.01 -23.34
C ALA A 337 -22.99 20.48 -22.52
N THR A 338 -23.91 19.79 -23.19
CA THR A 338 -24.91 18.93 -22.53
C THR A 338 -24.21 17.84 -21.73
N VAL A 339 -24.96 17.11 -20.90
CA VAL A 339 -24.41 15.92 -20.21
C VAL A 339 -23.87 14.93 -21.25
N ILE A 340 -22.56 14.68 -21.23
CA ILE A 340 -21.90 13.68 -22.07
C ILE A 340 -21.52 12.51 -21.16
N SER A 341 -21.74 11.29 -21.62
CA SER A 341 -21.22 10.07 -21.00
C SER A 341 -20.29 9.39 -21.99
N ARG A 342 -19.15 8.89 -21.50
CA ARG A 342 -18.15 8.16 -22.29
C ARG A 342 -17.82 6.86 -21.58
N ASP A 343 -17.95 5.76 -22.29
CA ASP A 343 -17.44 4.47 -21.80
C ASP A 343 -15.91 4.48 -21.79
N LEU A 344 -15.33 4.05 -20.67
CA LEU A 344 -13.89 3.89 -20.54
C LEU A 344 -13.49 2.51 -21.05
N ALA A 345 -12.56 2.46 -22.00
CA ALA A 345 -12.00 1.18 -22.46
C ALA A 345 -11.28 0.45 -21.31
N TRP A 346 -11.24 -0.88 -21.36
CA TRP A 346 -10.69 -1.71 -20.28
C TRP A 346 -9.19 -1.50 -20.04
N ASP A 347 -8.46 -1.11 -21.08
CA ASP A 347 -7.04 -0.81 -21.03
C ASP A 347 -6.74 0.65 -20.60
N GLU A 348 -7.74 1.54 -20.60
CA GLU A 348 -7.57 2.91 -20.11
C GLU A 348 -7.14 2.91 -18.63
N PRO A 349 -6.10 3.68 -18.26
CA PRO A 349 -5.62 3.73 -16.88
C PRO A 349 -6.71 4.13 -15.86
N LYS A 350 -7.68 4.97 -16.25
CA LYS A 350 -8.80 5.37 -15.39
C LYS A 350 -9.72 4.18 -15.09
N ASN A 351 -10.00 3.33 -16.08
CA ASN A 351 -10.83 2.14 -15.89
C ASN A 351 -10.17 1.18 -14.90
N LYS A 352 -8.86 0.89 -15.09
CA LYS A 352 -8.09 0.04 -14.16
C LYS A 352 -8.09 0.59 -12.74
N ALA A 353 -7.77 1.88 -12.57
CA ALA A 353 -7.75 2.54 -11.27
C ALA A 353 -9.12 2.51 -10.57
N LEU A 354 -10.21 2.78 -11.29
CA LEU A 354 -11.57 2.75 -10.74
C LEU A 354 -12.02 1.33 -10.40
N THR A 355 -11.67 0.35 -11.23
CA THR A 355 -11.96 -1.08 -10.98
C THR A 355 -11.24 -1.56 -9.71
N GLU A 356 -9.95 -1.27 -9.58
CA GLU A 356 -9.17 -1.59 -8.38
C GLU A 356 -9.71 -0.89 -7.13
N MET A 357 -9.99 0.42 -7.21
CA MET A 357 -10.59 1.19 -6.11
C MET A 357 -11.96 0.63 -5.70
N PHE A 358 -12.78 0.25 -6.67
CA PHE A 358 -14.10 -0.33 -6.45
C PHE A 358 -14.01 -1.67 -5.72
N HIS A 359 -13.17 -2.59 -6.21
CA HIS A 359 -12.94 -3.89 -5.57
C HIS A 359 -12.32 -3.77 -4.18
N ALA A 360 -11.31 -2.92 -4.00
CA ALA A 360 -10.67 -2.69 -2.70
C ALA A 360 -11.65 -2.13 -1.65
N SER A 361 -12.71 -1.44 -2.09
CA SER A 361 -13.73 -0.87 -1.21
C SER A 361 -14.88 -1.83 -0.86
N MET A 362 -14.84 -3.09 -1.33
CA MET A 362 -15.79 -4.14 -0.97
C MET A 362 -15.41 -4.78 0.37
N VAL A 363 -16.15 -4.44 1.42
CA VAL A 363 -15.89 -4.91 2.79
C VAL A 363 -17.01 -5.82 3.30
N LYS A 364 -16.73 -6.53 4.40
CA LYS A 364 -17.71 -7.38 5.08
C LYS A 364 -18.81 -6.53 5.72
N HIS A 365 -20.02 -7.06 5.78
CA HIS A 365 -21.16 -6.44 6.46
C HIS A 365 -21.84 -7.44 7.38
N ARG A 366 -22.70 -6.95 8.28
CA ARG A 366 -23.54 -7.83 9.11
C ARG A 366 -24.52 -8.63 8.25
N VAL A 367 -24.79 -9.86 8.66
CA VAL A 367 -25.77 -10.74 7.98
C VAL A 367 -27.17 -10.12 7.99
N SER A 368 -27.51 -9.43 9.08
CA SER A 368 -28.73 -8.64 9.21
C SER A 368 -28.48 -7.47 10.16
N SER A 369 -29.37 -6.47 10.14
CA SER A 369 -29.30 -5.31 11.03
C SER A 369 -29.15 -5.73 12.49
N ARG A 370 -28.13 -5.19 13.17
CA ARG A 370 -27.78 -5.48 14.58
C ARG A 370 -27.31 -6.91 14.87
N SER A 371 -27.14 -7.77 13.86
CA SER A 371 -26.57 -9.10 14.09
C SER A 371 -25.10 -9.02 14.50
N GLY A 372 -24.67 -9.85 15.46
CA GLY A 372 -23.26 -10.04 15.76
C GLY A 372 -22.48 -10.78 14.67
N CYS A 373 -23.18 -11.42 13.72
CA CYS A 373 -22.58 -12.21 12.65
C CYS A 373 -22.25 -11.35 11.43
N TRP A 374 -21.07 -11.55 10.87
CA TRP A 374 -20.59 -10.91 9.65
C TRP A 374 -20.59 -11.90 8.48
N CYS A 375 -20.94 -11.43 7.28
CA CYS A 375 -20.87 -12.22 6.04
C CYS A 375 -19.56 -11.94 5.28
N SER A 376 -19.30 -12.72 4.23
CA SER A 376 -18.21 -12.43 3.29
C SER A 376 -18.46 -11.10 2.57
N ALA A 377 -17.39 -10.39 2.24
CA ALA A 377 -17.47 -9.19 1.41
C ALA A 377 -18.15 -9.52 0.05
N PRO A 378 -18.87 -8.56 -0.56
CA PRO A 378 -19.44 -8.75 -1.89
C PRO A 378 -18.36 -9.15 -2.90
N ARG A 379 -18.62 -10.24 -3.63
CA ARG A 379 -17.84 -10.65 -4.79
C ARG A 379 -18.62 -10.21 -6.04
N VAL A 380 -18.05 -9.26 -6.76
CA VAL A 380 -18.67 -8.64 -7.93
C VAL A 380 -17.76 -8.74 -9.14
N SER A 381 -18.32 -8.55 -10.33
CA SER A 381 -17.59 -8.28 -11.56
C SER A 381 -18.03 -6.91 -12.05
N VAL A 382 -17.06 -6.02 -12.30
CA VAL A 382 -17.33 -4.79 -13.05
C VAL A 382 -17.67 -5.20 -14.49
N THR A 383 -18.72 -4.62 -15.06
CA THR A 383 -19.17 -4.90 -16.43
C THR A 383 -18.88 -3.73 -17.36
N ARG A 384 -18.90 -2.49 -16.84
CA ARG A 384 -18.59 -1.27 -17.59
C ARG A 384 -18.35 -0.10 -16.64
N ILE A 385 -17.54 0.85 -17.06
CA ILE A 385 -17.35 2.13 -16.35
C ILE A 385 -17.56 3.26 -17.35
N CYS A 386 -18.35 4.26 -16.95
CA CYS A 386 -18.56 5.47 -17.72
C CYS A 386 -17.98 6.68 -16.98
N GLU A 387 -17.30 7.54 -17.72
CA GLU A 387 -16.94 8.89 -17.29
C GLU A 387 -18.02 9.88 -17.74
N LEU A 388 -18.38 10.78 -16.83
CA LEU A 388 -19.48 11.71 -16.98
C LEU A 388 -18.96 13.14 -17.05
N PHE A 389 -19.55 13.91 -17.96
CA PHE A 389 -19.21 15.29 -18.22
C PHE A 389 -20.48 16.12 -18.08
N HIS A 390 -20.57 16.91 -17.01
CA HIS A 390 -21.71 17.79 -16.75
C HIS A 390 -21.19 19.21 -16.49
N ALA A 391 -21.15 20.05 -17.53
CA ALA A 391 -20.47 21.35 -17.51
C ALA A 391 -21.02 22.27 -16.40
N ASP A 392 -22.35 22.42 -16.35
CA ASP A 392 -23.02 23.29 -15.38
C ASP A 392 -22.74 22.83 -13.94
N LYS A 393 -22.88 21.52 -13.69
CA LYS A 393 -22.65 20.96 -12.34
C LYS A 393 -21.18 20.96 -11.95
N GLN A 394 -20.27 20.80 -12.91
CA GLN A 394 -18.84 20.97 -12.66
C GLN A 394 -18.52 22.43 -12.31
N GLN A 395 -19.12 23.41 -13.01
CA GLN A 395 -18.92 24.82 -12.71
C GLN A 395 -19.46 25.21 -11.33
N GLU A 396 -20.67 24.74 -10.96
CA GLU A 396 -21.23 24.91 -9.62
C GLU A 396 -20.28 24.31 -8.55
N TYR A 397 -19.73 23.13 -8.82
CA TYR A 397 -18.78 22.45 -7.95
C TYR A 397 -17.48 23.23 -7.76
N GLU A 398 -16.87 23.67 -8.86
CA GLU A 398 -15.64 24.46 -8.84
C GLU A 398 -15.84 25.80 -8.12
N GLN A 399 -17.00 26.45 -8.28
CA GLN A 399 -17.35 27.66 -7.55
C GLN A 399 -17.47 27.39 -6.04
N ALA A 400 -18.13 26.31 -5.63
CA ALA A 400 -18.20 25.93 -4.22
C ALA A 400 -16.82 25.62 -3.64
N ARG A 401 -15.95 24.98 -4.42
CA ARG A 401 -14.55 24.69 -4.06
C ARG A 401 -13.74 25.99 -3.84
N ARG A 402 -13.84 26.96 -4.75
CA ARG A 402 -13.22 28.29 -4.60
C ARG A 402 -13.77 29.04 -3.39
N ALA A 403 -15.10 29.05 -3.23
CA ALA A 403 -15.77 29.71 -2.12
C ALA A 403 -15.35 29.11 -0.76
N ARG A 404 -15.13 27.79 -0.69
CA ARG A 404 -14.63 27.14 0.53
C ARG A 404 -13.15 27.45 0.79
N CYS A 405 -12.31 27.48 -0.25
CA CYS A 405 -10.89 27.83 -0.13
C CYS A 405 -10.70 29.27 0.38
N ALA A 406 -11.60 30.18 -0.01
CA ALA A 406 -11.61 31.57 0.45
C ALA A 406 -12.06 31.73 1.92
N ARG A 407 -12.67 30.71 2.54
CA ARG A 407 -13.12 30.74 3.95
C ARG A 407 -12.03 30.20 4.87
N GLY A 408 -11.70 30.98 5.90
CA GLY A 408 -10.71 30.62 6.93
C GLY A 408 -9.27 30.72 6.45
N ALA A 409 -8.32 30.78 7.38
CA ALA A 409 -6.89 30.82 7.06
C ALA A 409 -6.28 29.41 6.82
N ASN A 410 -6.91 28.37 7.38
CA ASN A 410 -6.29 27.05 7.57
C ASN A 410 -6.97 25.95 6.73
N ASP A 411 -6.28 24.81 6.63
CA ASP A 411 -6.81 23.55 6.12
C ASP A 411 -7.99 23.03 6.97
N CYS A 412 -8.85 22.21 6.37
CA CYS A 412 -9.92 21.54 7.12
C CYS A 412 -9.35 20.46 8.04
N THR A 413 -10.02 20.22 9.16
CA THR A 413 -9.63 19.15 10.08
C THR A 413 -9.69 17.80 9.38
N ARG A 414 -8.61 17.02 9.46
CA ARG A 414 -8.56 15.70 8.83
C ARG A 414 -9.62 14.78 9.44
N ILE A 415 -10.39 14.11 8.57
CA ILE A 415 -11.31 13.05 8.99
C ILE A 415 -10.50 11.77 9.27
N HIS A 416 -10.37 11.40 10.54
CA HIS A 416 -9.62 10.21 10.97
C HIS A 416 -10.32 8.92 10.52
N GLY A 417 -9.53 7.88 10.17
CA GLY A 417 -10.07 6.56 9.76
C GLY A 417 -10.65 6.50 8.33
N MET A 418 -10.64 7.62 7.59
CA MET A 418 -11.08 7.67 6.20
C MET A 418 -10.16 6.84 5.29
N THR A 419 -10.75 5.91 4.54
CA THR A 419 -10.05 5.08 3.54
C THR A 419 -10.44 5.39 2.10
N ALA A 420 -11.41 6.29 1.89
CA ALA A 420 -11.76 6.77 0.56
C ALA A 420 -10.57 7.43 -0.14
N MET A 421 -10.56 7.38 -1.48
CA MET A 421 -9.55 8.07 -2.28
C MET A 421 -9.69 9.58 -2.09
N LYS A 422 -8.70 10.17 -1.41
CA LYS A 422 -8.59 11.61 -1.26
C LYS A 422 -8.17 12.23 -2.58
N CYS A 423 -8.82 13.30 -3.01
CA CYS A 423 -8.40 14.03 -4.19
C CYS A 423 -7.05 14.72 -3.95
N GLU A 424 -6.24 14.83 -4.99
CA GLU A 424 -4.99 15.58 -4.99
C GLU A 424 -5.28 17.05 -4.66
N VAL A 425 -4.54 17.59 -3.70
CA VAL A 425 -4.56 19.02 -3.35
C VAL A 425 -3.44 19.69 -4.16
N PRO A 426 -3.76 20.59 -5.11
CA PRO A 426 -2.72 21.28 -5.86
C PRO A 426 -1.82 22.11 -4.94
N PRO A 427 -0.56 22.36 -5.32
CA PRO A 427 0.30 23.29 -4.58
C PRO A 427 -0.42 24.62 -4.35
N TYR A 428 -0.28 25.20 -3.16
CA TYR A 428 -0.89 26.46 -2.73
C TYR A 428 -2.41 26.45 -2.55
N TRP A 429 -3.07 25.30 -2.71
CA TRP A 429 -4.47 25.12 -2.34
C TRP A 429 -4.58 24.57 -0.92
N LYS A 430 -5.64 24.97 -0.23
CA LYS A 430 -5.98 24.40 1.08
C LYS A 430 -6.56 23.00 0.92
N ASP A 431 -6.26 22.14 1.87
CA ASP A 431 -6.92 20.84 1.99
C ASP A 431 -8.37 21.05 2.46
N MET A 432 -9.31 20.78 1.55
CA MET A 432 -10.74 20.98 1.80
C MET A 432 -11.49 19.67 2.05
N ASN A 433 -10.78 18.59 2.41
CA ASN A 433 -11.38 17.26 2.61
C ASN A 433 -12.21 16.83 1.38
N GLU A 434 -11.56 16.83 0.23
CA GLU A 434 -12.17 16.43 -1.03
C GLU A 434 -11.89 14.96 -1.33
N TYR A 435 -12.93 14.15 -1.54
CA TYR A 435 -12.81 12.70 -1.71
C TYR A 435 -13.66 12.18 -2.87
N LEU A 436 -13.24 11.06 -3.47
CA LEU A 436 -14.12 10.25 -4.30
C LEU A 436 -14.90 9.28 -3.42
N LEU A 437 -16.23 9.43 -3.42
CA LEU A 437 -17.12 8.63 -2.58
C LEU A 437 -18.21 7.96 -3.40
N TYR A 438 -18.72 6.85 -2.87
CA TYR A 438 -19.75 6.05 -3.51
C TYR A 438 -21.15 6.47 -3.10
N HIS A 439 -22.04 6.59 -4.07
CA HIS A 439 -23.48 6.78 -3.84
C HIS A 439 -24.27 5.66 -4.52
N GLY A 440 -25.04 4.92 -3.70
CA GLY A 440 -25.95 3.89 -4.18
C GLY A 440 -27.39 4.37 -4.16
N THR A 441 -28.12 4.08 -5.23
CA THR A 441 -29.54 4.40 -5.37
C THR A 441 -30.19 3.44 -6.38
N SER A 442 -31.50 3.52 -6.58
CA SER A 442 -32.14 2.70 -7.62
C SER A 442 -31.61 3.06 -9.01
N PHE A 443 -31.59 2.09 -9.92
CA PHE A 443 -31.10 2.26 -11.28
C PHE A 443 -31.74 3.47 -11.99
N ARG A 444 -33.07 3.63 -11.89
CA ARG A 444 -33.80 4.78 -12.47
C ARG A 444 -33.46 6.11 -11.79
N LYS A 445 -33.28 6.11 -10.46
CA LYS A 445 -32.88 7.32 -9.73
C LYS A 445 -31.46 7.76 -10.06
N ALA A 446 -30.56 6.81 -10.33
CA ALA A 446 -29.22 7.12 -10.80
C ALA A 446 -29.28 7.93 -12.11
N GLU A 447 -30.09 7.50 -13.10
CA GLU A 447 -30.29 8.27 -14.34
C GLU A 447 -30.84 9.69 -14.10
N GLY A 448 -31.73 9.84 -13.12
CA GLY A 448 -32.22 11.15 -12.69
C GLY A 448 -31.08 12.05 -12.21
N ILE A 449 -30.26 11.55 -11.28
CA ILE A 449 -29.09 12.26 -10.74
C ILE A 449 -28.10 12.62 -11.85
N LEU A 450 -27.88 11.74 -12.83
CA LEU A 450 -26.98 12.03 -13.95
C LEU A 450 -27.42 13.23 -14.78
N ARG A 451 -28.74 13.43 -14.93
CA ARG A 451 -29.28 14.56 -15.69
C ARG A 451 -29.29 15.85 -14.87
N THR A 452 -29.79 15.77 -13.64
CA THR A 452 -30.14 16.96 -12.86
C THR A 452 -29.13 17.34 -11.78
N GLY A 453 -28.14 16.49 -11.50
CA GLY A 453 -27.32 16.61 -10.31
C GLY A 453 -27.97 15.99 -9.06
N PHE A 454 -27.26 16.04 -7.94
CA PHE A 454 -27.76 15.58 -6.65
C PHE A 454 -28.72 16.59 -6.03
N ASP A 455 -29.83 16.12 -5.48
CA ASP A 455 -30.77 16.96 -4.74
C ASP A 455 -30.83 16.51 -3.26
N PRO A 456 -30.15 17.22 -2.33
CA PRO A 456 -30.22 16.92 -0.90
C PRO A 456 -31.64 16.93 -0.32
N GLN A 457 -32.59 17.64 -0.94
CA GLN A 457 -33.99 17.70 -0.50
C GLN A 457 -34.76 16.41 -0.79
N ARG A 458 -34.16 15.45 -1.50
CA ARG A 458 -34.72 14.10 -1.71
C ARG A 458 -34.01 13.04 -0.87
N GLY A 459 -33.03 13.47 -0.07
CA GLY A 459 -32.29 12.64 0.87
C GLY A 459 -33.19 12.11 1.99
N GLY A 460 -33.04 10.83 2.34
CA GLY A 460 -33.80 10.23 3.45
C GLY A 460 -35.23 9.75 3.14
N ASP A 461 -35.78 10.07 1.95
CA ASP A 461 -37.17 9.74 1.61
C ASP A 461 -37.46 8.22 1.56
N MET A 462 -36.45 7.36 1.36
CA MET A 462 -36.62 5.90 1.28
C MET A 462 -36.01 5.10 2.43
N THR A 463 -35.13 5.71 3.24
CA THR A 463 -34.37 5.02 4.29
C THR A 463 -34.17 5.95 5.46
N GLY A 464 -34.40 5.47 6.68
CA GLY A 464 -34.25 6.26 7.89
C GLY A 464 -32.95 7.07 7.88
N SER A 465 -33.09 8.39 7.79
CA SER A 465 -32.00 9.36 7.78
C SER A 465 -31.41 9.46 9.19
N LEU A 466 -30.27 8.79 9.42
CA LEU A 466 -29.61 8.82 10.73
C LEU A 466 -29.08 10.23 11.08
N PHE A 467 -28.63 10.97 10.07
CA PHE A 467 -27.96 12.26 10.19
C PHE A 467 -28.63 13.36 9.34
N GLY A 468 -29.96 13.29 9.22
CA GLY A 468 -30.75 14.34 8.59
C GLY A 468 -31.03 14.15 7.10
N LYS A 469 -31.70 15.16 6.55
CA LYS A 469 -32.16 15.26 5.18
C LYS A 469 -31.06 15.83 4.29
N GLY A 470 -30.23 14.94 3.75
CA GLY A 470 -29.15 15.27 2.84
C GLY A 470 -28.76 14.09 1.95
N THR A 471 -27.79 14.29 1.07
CA THR A 471 -27.28 13.22 0.21
C THR A 471 -26.23 12.41 0.96
N TYR A 472 -26.42 11.09 1.01
CA TYR A 472 -25.55 10.17 1.72
C TYR A 472 -24.50 9.58 0.78
N PHE A 473 -23.26 9.50 1.26
CA PHE A 473 -22.15 8.83 0.60
C PHE A 473 -21.47 7.86 1.55
N ALA A 474 -20.72 6.91 0.99
CA ALA A 474 -19.88 5.99 1.74
C ALA A 474 -18.49 5.89 1.12
N GLN A 475 -17.48 5.65 1.96
CA GLN A 475 -16.13 5.33 1.49
C GLN A 475 -16.05 3.90 0.89
N ASN A 476 -16.97 3.01 1.29
CA ASN A 476 -17.01 1.63 0.85
C ASN A 476 -18.11 1.40 -0.17
N ALA A 477 -17.79 0.91 -1.37
CA ALA A 477 -18.80 0.61 -2.40
C ALA A 477 -19.82 -0.42 -1.92
N SER A 478 -19.38 -1.42 -1.17
CA SER A 478 -20.26 -2.44 -0.57
C SER A 478 -21.34 -1.88 0.36
N LYS A 479 -21.11 -0.71 0.98
CA LYS A 479 -22.12 -0.03 1.78
C LYS A 479 -23.17 0.62 0.89
N SER A 480 -22.74 1.29 -0.16
CA SER A 480 -23.63 1.90 -1.16
C SER A 480 -24.38 0.85 -2.00
N ASP A 481 -23.81 -0.35 -2.22
CA ASP A 481 -24.46 -1.49 -2.89
C ASP A 481 -25.80 -1.90 -2.25
N PHE A 482 -25.98 -1.73 -0.92
CA PHE A 482 -27.27 -1.97 -0.25
C PHE A 482 -28.41 -1.16 -0.83
N TYR A 483 -28.13 0.03 -1.33
CA TYR A 483 -29.13 0.97 -1.82
C TYR A 483 -29.38 0.85 -3.32
N THR A 484 -28.72 -0.11 -3.99
CA THR A 484 -28.86 -0.32 -5.44
C THR A 484 -30.00 -1.28 -5.80
N THR A 485 -30.65 -0.99 -6.93
CA THR A 485 -31.47 -1.96 -7.68
C THR A 485 -30.74 -2.36 -8.96
N CYS A 486 -31.12 -3.51 -9.53
CA CYS A 486 -30.64 -3.85 -10.86
C CYS A 486 -31.47 -3.16 -11.96
N SER A 487 -30.95 -3.16 -13.18
CA SER A 487 -31.62 -2.61 -14.38
C SER A 487 -32.98 -3.26 -14.68
N GLU A 488 -33.15 -4.54 -14.33
CA GLU A 488 -34.40 -5.28 -14.55
C GLU A 488 -35.52 -4.99 -13.53
N CYS A 489 -35.26 -4.21 -12.48
CA CYS A 489 -36.26 -3.94 -11.46
C CYS A 489 -37.26 -2.87 -11.88
N ALA A 490 -38.56 -3.18 -11.75
CA ALA A 490 -39.62 -2.19 -11.94
C ALA A 490 -39.76 -1.20 -10.77
N SER A 491 -39.33 -1.60 -9.56
CA SER A 491 -39.43 -0.82 -8.33
C SER A 491 -38.16 -0.02 -8.04
N ASP A 492 -38.33 1.21 -7.56
CA ASP A 492 -37.26 2.04 -7.02
C ASP A 492 -36.88 1.66 -5.58
N ASN A 493 -37.66 0.80 -4.92
CA ASN A 493 -37.35 0.32 -3.58
C ASN A 493 -36.31 -0.80 -3.64
N PHE A 494 -35.06 -0.50 -3.27
CA PHE A 494 -33.97 -1.50 -3.26
C PHE A 494 -34.28 -2.73 -2.39
N LYS A 495 -35.16 -2.60 -1.39
CA LYS A 495 -35.59 -3.72 -0.54
C LYS A 495 -36.45 -4.74 -1.27
N GLU A 496 -37.04 -4.38 -2.41
CA GLU A 496 -37.90 -5.23 -3.24
C GLU A 496 -37.15 -5.90 -4.40
N CYS A 497 -35.95 -5.44 -4.74
CA CYS A 497 -35.17 -6.07 -5.80
C CYS A 497 -34.72 -7.49 -5.38
N ARG A 498 -35.08 -8.51 -6.16
CA ARG A 498 -34.76 -9.94 -5.92
C ARG A 498 -33.77 -10.53 -6.92
N HIS A 499 -33.24 -9.74 -7.84
CA HIS A 499 -32.24 -10.18 -8.81
C HIS A 499 -30.84 -10.08 -8.19
N ALA A 500 -30.37 -11.15 -7.55
CA ALA A 500 -29.07 -11.16 -6.89
C ALA A 500 -27.91 -10.92 -7.87
N GLN A 501 -27.99 -11.48 -9.08
CA GLN A 501 -26.98 -11.34 -10.15
C GLN A 501 -27.33 -10.29 -11.20
N GLY A 502 -28.46 -9.57 -11.06
CA GLY A 502 -28.82 -8.52 -12.02
C GLY A 502 -27.79 -7.38 -12.01
N GLU A 503 -27.52 -6.82 -13.19
CA GLU A 503 -26.57 -5.71 -13.34
C GLU A 503 -27.06 -4.46 -12.60
N ARG A 504 -26.15 -3.85 -11.84
CA ARG A 504 -26.38 -2.69 -10.97
C ARG A 504 -25.51 -1.54 -11.44
N CYS A 505 -25.89 -0.36 -10.98
CA CYS A 505 -25.11 0.86 -11.16
C CYS A 505 -24.83 1.48 -9.78
N ILE A 506 -23.62 1.99 -9.60
CA ILE A 506 -23.23 2.86 -8.48
C ILE A 506 -22.57 4.12 -9.03
N LEU A 507 -22.80 5.24 -8.35
CA LEU A 507 -22.19 6.51 -8.73
C LEU A 507 -20.93 6.74 -7.90
N VAL A 508 -19.87 7.24 -8.55
CA VAL A 508 -18.67 7.75 -7.89
C VAL A 508 -18.66 9.26 -8.08
N ALA A 509 -18.75 9.98 -6.96
CA ALA A 509 -18.79 11.43 -6.96
C ALA A 509 -17.56 12.00 -6.27
N ARG A 510 -17.09 13.13 -6.80
CA ARG A 510 -16.18 14.03 -6.10
C ARG A 510 -16.99 14.85 -5.11
N VAL A 511 -16.64 14.74 -3.83
CA VAL A 511 -17.41 15.33 -2.74
C VAL A 511 -16.51 16.23 -1.91
N LEU A 512 -16.93 17.49 -1.79
CA LEU A 512 -16.28 18.51 -0.98
C LEU A 512 -16.85 18.46 0.45
N LEU A 513 -16.23 17.68 1.33
CA LEU A 513 -16.71 17.52 2.71
C LEU A 513 -16.40 18.74 3.58
N GLY A 514 -15.34 19.50 3.28
CA GLY A 514 -14.95 20.69 4.03
C GLY A 514 -14.66 20.39 5.51
N GLU A 515 -15.06 21.31 6.38
CA GLU A 515 -15.02 21.07 7.83
C GLU A 515 -16.21 20.18 8.21
N SER A 516 -15.95 18.94 8.62
CA SER A 516 -17.01 17.95 8.84
C SER A 516 -17.34 17.81 10.32
N PHE A 517 -18.62 17.88 10.66
CA PHE A 517 -19.08 17.54 12.00
C PHE A 517 -19.05 16.02 12.19
N VAL A 518 -18.19 15.52 13.06
CA VAL A 518 -18.07 14.09 13.35
C VAL A 518 -19.10 13.70 14.40
N GLU A 519 -20.11 12.91 13.99
CA GLU A 519 -21.16 12.43 14.87
C GLU A 519 -20.84 11.02 15.38
N THR A 520 -20.81 10.87 16.70
CA THR A 520 -20.51 9.62 17.42
C THR A 520 -21.71 9.07 18.18
N ALA A 521 -22.84 9.80 18.24
CA ALA A 521 -24.07 9.36 18.89
C ALA A 521 -25.32 9.69 18.04
N LEU A 522 -26.37 8.89 18.18
CA LEU A 522 -27.67 9.21 17.54
C LEU A 522 -28.59 9.84 18.59
N THR A 523 -29.02 11.07 18.33
CA THR A 523 -30.04 11.75 19.14
C THR A 523 -31.35 11.87 18.35
N VAL A 524 -32.41 12.36 18.98
CA VAL A 524 -33.67 12.65 18.27
C VAL A 524 -33.46 13.75 17.23
N ASP A 525 -32.57 14.70 17.53
CA ASP A 525 -32.32 15.87 16.68
C ASP A 525 -31.51 15.53 15.43
N THR A 526 -30.61 14.53 15.49
CA THR A 526 -29.74 14.17 14.34
C THR A 526 -30.55 13.82 13.09
N LYS A 527 -31.74 13.23 13.25
CA LYS A 527 -32.60 12.82 12.12
C LYS A 527 -33.28 13.97 11.39
N HIS A 528 -33.36 15.14 12.04
CA HIS A 528 -34.10 16.31 11.55
C HIS A 528 -33.19 17.40 10.97
N TRP A 529 -31.87 17.17 10.95
CA TRP A 529 -30.93 18.11 10.35
C TRP A 529 -31.21 18.34 8.87
N ILE A 530 -31.27 19.61 8.48
CA ILE A 530 -31.34 20.06 7.08
C ILE A 530 -30.06 20.80 6.65
N LYS A 531 -29.14 20.98 7.60
CA LYS A 531 -27.76 21.48 7.43
C LYS A 531 -26.88 20.78 8.48
N ALA A 532 -25.57 20.78 8.27
CA ALA A 532 -24.65 20.35 9.31
C ALA A 532 -24.72 21.31 10.52
N PRO A 533 -24.49 20.83 11.76
CA PRO A 533 -24.43 21.68 12.95
C PRO A 533 -23.43 22.83 12.80
N ASP A 534 -23.64 23.91 13.54
CA ASP A 534 -22.68 25.02 13.57
C ASP A 534 -21.51 24.69 14.52
N GLN A 535 -20.32 25.21 14.20
CA GLN A 535 -19.12 25.18 15.03
C GLN A 535 -19.29 26.05 16.29
N PRO A 536 -18.43 25.91 17.31
CA PRO A 536 -18.48 26.75 18.51
C PRO A 536 -18.41 28.25 18.25
N ASP A 537 -17.76 28.66 17.15
CA ASP A 537 -17.65 30.07 16.72
C ASP A 537 -18.87 30.56 15.91
N GLY A 538 -19.91 29.74 15.76
CA GLY A 538 -21.11 30.02 15.00
C GLY A 538 -20.99 29.82 13.48
N THR A 539 -19.82 29.43 12.98
CA THR A 539 -19.67 29.11 11.55
C THR A 539 -20.23 27.73 11.24
N PRO A 540 -20.99 27.54 10.15
CA PRO A 540 -21.57 26.24 9.85
C PRO A 540 -20.50 25.22 9.46
N HIS A 541 -20.60 23.98 9.97
CA HIS A 541 -19.88 22.88 9.35
C HIS A 541 -20.36 22.66 7.92
N ASP A 542 -19.55 21.96 7.13
CA ASP A 542 -19.77 21.77 5.72
C ASP A 542 -20.49 20.46 5.36
N SER A 543 -20.32 19.45 6.21
CA SER A 543 -20.87 18.11 6.09
C SER A 543 -21.00 17.47 7.46
N VAL A 544 -21.63 16.29 7.52
CA VAL A 544 -21.62 15.41 8.70
C VAL A 544 -20.92 14.11 8.34
N THR A 545 -20.07 13.62 9.23
CA THR A 545 -19.43 12.31 9.16
C THR A 545 -19.97 11.42 10.27
N GLY A 546 -20.62 10.31 9.91
CA GLY A 546 -21.01 9.27 10.86
C GLY A 546 -19.80 8.39 11.20
N ALA A 547 -19.32 8.46 12.45
CA ALA A 547 -18.16 7.70 12.88
C ALA A 547 -18.44 6.19 13.02
N CYS A 548 -17.42 5.37 12.74
CA CYS A 548 -17.50 3.93 12.90
C CYS A 548 -17.60 3.52 14.37
N ARG A 549 -18.29 2.42 14.68
CA ARG A 549 -18.36 1.84 16.03
C ARG A 549 -17.01 1.49 16.63
N ALA A 550 -16.04 1.12 15.79
CA ALA A 550 -14.66 0.87 16.21
C ALA A 550 -13.99 2.13 16.80
N ASP A 551 -14.43 3.31 16.35
CA ASP A 551 -13.92 4.63 16.75
C ASP A 551 -14.89 5.34 17.71
N GLY A 552 -15.74 4.57 18.42
CA GLY A 552 -16.72 5.10 19.37
C GLY A 552 -18.00 5.67 18.75
N GLY A 553 -18.22 5.49 17.44
CA GLY A 553 -19.41 5.95 16.74
C GLY A 553 -20.58 4.96 16.68
N VAL A 554 -21.50 5.18 15.73
CA VAL A 554 -22.81 4.50 15.65
C VAL A 554 -23.04 3.68 14.38
N VAL A 555 -22.18 3.82 13.37
CA VAL A 555 -22.29 3.07 12.12
C VAL A 555 -21.22 2.00 12.01
N ASP A 556 -21.48 0.92 11.28
CA ASP A 556 -20.47 -0.14 11.08
C ASP A 556 -19.36 0.30 10.10
N HIS A 557 -19.69 1.21 9.18
CA HIS A 557 -18.80 1.78 8.18
C HIS A 557 -19.10 3.26 8.06
N MET A 558 -18.08 4.08 7.79
CA MET A 558 -18.20 5.53 7.74
C MET A 558 -19.15 5.99 6.64
N GLU A 559 -20.03 6.92 6.99
CA GLU A 559 -21.01 7.54 6.09
C GLU A 559 -20.86 9.05 6.14
N PHE A 560 -21.17 9.72 5.03
CA PHE A 560 -21.07 11.18 4.91
C PHE A 560 -22.39 11.75 4.44
N VAL A 561 -22.81 12.87 5.02
CA VAL A 561 -24.02 13.59 4.62
C VAL A 561 -23.67 15.00 4.17
N VAL A 562 -24.10 15.31 2.95
CA VAL A 562 -23.91 16.62 2.32
C VAL A 562 -25.26 17.25 2.03
N PHE A 563 -25.41 18.51 2.46
CA PHE A 563 -26.67 19.25 2.44
C PHE A 563 -26.78 20.26 1.30
N LYS A 564 -25.73 20.42 0.49
CA LYS A 564 -25.69 21.40 -0.62
C LYS A 564 -25.28 20.70 -1.92
N GLU A 565 -26.12 20.85 -2.94
CA GLU A 565 -25.91 20.27 -4.27
C GLU A 565 -24.53 20.59 -4.85
N SER A 566 -24.13 21.86 -4.82
CA SER A 566 -22.87 22.35 -5.40
C SER A 566 -21.60 21.78 -4.74
N ARG A 567 -21.71 20.91 -3.73
CA ARG A 567 -20.55 20.24 -3.10
C ARG A 567 -20.35 18.81 -3.57
N MET A 568 -21.12 18.38 -4.56
CA MET A 568 -21.10 17.02 -5.06
C MET A 568 -21.10 17.04 -6.58
N HIS A 569 -20.14 16.36 -7.18
CA HIS A 569 -20.03 16.26 -8.64
C HIS A 569 -19.86 14.80 -9.04
N VAL A 570 -20.85 14.23 -9.74
CA VAL A 570 -20.75 12.85 -10.24
C VAL A 570 -19.73 12.81 -11.37
N GLN A 571 -18.67 12.04 -11.20
CA GLN A 571 -17.63 11.88 -12.22
C GLN A 571 -17.73 10.54 -12.95
N PHE A 572 -18.13 9.48 -12.25
CA PHE A 572 -18.16 8.15 -12.84
C PHE A 572 -19.41 7.37 -12.48
N GLN A 573 -19.78 6.47 -13.38
CA GLN A 573 -20.80 5.45 -13.18
C GLN A 573 -20.13 4.08 -13.33
N ILE A 574 -20.23 3.23 -12.32
CA ILE A 574 -19.69 1.86 -12.36
C ILE A 574 -20.87 0.90 -12.47
N PHE A 575 -20.89 0.13 -13.55
CA PHE A 575 -21.81 -0.98 -13.75
C PHE A 575 -21.15 -2.28 -13.29
N TYR A 576 -21.89 -3.10 -12.56
CA TYR A 576 -21.37 -4.34 -11.99
C TYR A 576 -22.48 -5.35 -11.70
N ALA A 577 -22.10 -6.62 -11.60
CA ALA A 577 -22.98 -7.70 -11.14
C ALA A 577 -22.31 -8.49 -10.02
N HIS A 578 -23.11 -9.01 -9.08
CA HIS A 578 -22.58 -9.96 -8.09
C HIS A 578 -22.34 -11.31 -8.77
N VAL A 579 -21.21 -11.96 -8.50
CA VAL A 579 -20.92 -13.28 -9.08
C VAL A 579 -21.88 -14.33 -8.50
N ALA A 580 -22.14 -15.40 -9.25
CA ALA A 580 -23.09 -16.45 -8.83
C ALA A 580 -22.79 -17.03 -7.44
N SER A 581 -21.50 -17.17 -7.09
CA SER A 581 -21.03 -17.70 -5.80
C SER A 581 -20.95 -16.65 -4.67
N CYS A 582 -21.44 -15.42 -4.88
CA CYS A 582 -21.40 -14.38 -3.85
C CYS A 582 -22.36 -14.72 -2.69
N ASN A 583 -21.89 -14.64 -1.45
CA ASN A 583 -22.67 -14.91 -0.24
C ASN A 583 -22.66 -13.71 0.73
N CYS A 584 -22.60 -12.49 0.18
CA CYS A 584 -22.72 -11.27 0.97
C CYS A 584 -24.16 -11.05 1.47
N SER A 585 -24.32 -10.12 2.40
CA SER A 585 -25.61 -9.75 3.01
C SER A 585 -26.67 -9.42 1.96
N ASN A 586 -26.31 -8.63 0.93
CA ASN A 586 -27.20 -8.31 -0.19
C ASN A 586 -27.64 -9.55 -0.98
N CYS A 587 -26.71 -10.45 -1.35
CA CYS A 587 -27.04 -11.66 -2.08
C CYS A 587 -27.94 -12.60 -1.27
N ILE A 588 -27.68 -12.75 0.03
CA ILE A 588 -28.51 -13.56 0.94
C ILE A 588 -29.93 -12.98 1.00
N HIS A 589 -30.07 -11.67 1.20
CA HIS A 589 -31.38 -11.00 1.25
C HIS A 589 -32.17 -11.21 -0.04
N ARG A 590 -31.52 -11.06 -1.20
CA ARG A 590 -32.20 -11.05 -2.50
C ARG A 590 -32.60 -12.44 -2.99
N ARG A 591 -31.94 -13.50 -2.52
CA ARG A 591 -32.28 -14.91 -2.83
C ARG A 591 -33.43 -15.47 -2.00
N ARG A 592 -33.76 -14.86 -0.85
CA ARG A 592 -34.89 -15.29 -0.02
C ARG A 592 -36.19 -14.94 -0.76
N GLN A 593 -36.82 -15.96 -1.34
CA GLN A 593 -38.18 -15.91 -1.88
C GLN A 593 -39.20 -15.98 -0.76
#